data_AF-A0A3F3A227-F1
#
_entry.id   AF-A0A3F3A227-F1
#
_cell.length_a   1.000
_cell.length_b   1.000
_cell.length_c   1.000
_cell.angle_alpha   90.00
_cell.angle_beta   90.00
_cell.angle_gamma   90.00
#
_symmetry.space_group_name_H-M   'P 1'
#
loop_
_entity.id
_entity.type
_entity.pdbx_description
1 polymer ?
#
loop_
_entity_poly.entity_id
_entity_poly.type
_entity_poly.pdbx_seq_one_letter_code
_entity_poly.pdbx_strand_id
1 'polypeptide(L)' 'MTVQSDLQKSIASCEAAKDSYSMMEQPTEEPQAKQMFNGMKSDIYRHLQFLNDRLSYLNQNNQLNE' A
#
# COMPACT_ATOMS: atom_id res chain seq x y z
N MET A 1 -9.76 -2.21 -18.63
CA MET A 1 -9.41 -1.80 -17.25
C MET A 1 -10.67 -1.84 -16.43
N THR A 2 -10.65 -2.51 -15.29
CA THR A 2 -11.75 -2.54 -14.31
C THR A 2 -11.25 -1.93 -13.00
N VAL A 3 -12.16 -1.44 -12.17
CA VAL A 3 -11.83 -0.90 -10.84
C VAL A 3 -11.03 -1.93 -10.01
N GLN A 4 -11.32 -3.22 -10.14
CA GLN A 4 -10.54 -4.29 -9.50
C GLN A 4 -9.11 -4.38 -10.02
N SER A 5 -8.92 -4.39 -11.36
CA SER A 5 -7.57 -4.45 -11.94
C SER A 5 -6.74 -3.22 -11.58
N ASP A 6 -7.40 -2.07 -11.43
CA ASP A 6 -6.72 -0.82 -11.06
C ASP A 6 -6.37 -0.81 -9.56
N LEU A 7 -7.24 -1.33 -8.68
CA LEU A 7 -6.93 -1.55 -7.27
C LEU A 7 -5.76 -2.51 -7.06
N GLN A 8 -5.71 -3.62 -7.81
CA GLN A 8 -4.59 -4.57 -7.74
C GLN A 8 -3.26 -3.92 -8.14
N LYS A 9 -3.26 -3.09 -9.18
CA LYS A 9 -2.08 -2.31 -9.58
C LYS A 9 -1.68 -1.31 -8.49
N SER A 10 -2.65 -0.61 -7.88
CA SER A 10 -2.36 0.31 -6.78
C SER A 10 -1.77 -0.40 -5.56
N ILE A 11 -2.29 -1.58 -5.20
CA ILE A 11 -1.73 -2.42 -4.12
C ILE A 11 -0.28 -2.77 -4.44
N ALA A 12 0.01 -3.25 -5.64
CA ALA A 12 1.37 -3.58 -6.05
C ALA A 12 2.33 -2.37 -5.98
N SER A 13 1.88 -1.20 -6.43
CA SER A 13 2.67 0.04 -6.32
C SER A 13 2.92 0.45 -4.86
N CYS A 14 1.93 0.29 -3.98
CA CYS A 14 2.09 0.55 -2.55
C CYS A 14 3.09 -0.41 -1.89
N GLU A 15 3.06 -1.70 -2.22
CA GLU A 15 4.04 -2.68 -1.75
C GLU A 15 5.46 -2.30 -2.20
N ALA A 16 5.65 -1.97 -3.48
CA ALA A 16 6.95 -1.55 -4.00
C ALA A 16 7.47 -0.26 -3.32
N ALA A 17 6.59 0.69 -3.03
CA ALA A 17 6.95 1.92 -2.31
C ALA A 17 7.33 1.63 -0.84
N LYS A 18 6.60 0.72 -0.16
CA LYS A 18 6.93 0.28 1.21
C LYS A 18 8.34 -0.30 1.29
N ASP A 19 8.67 -1.17 0.34
CA ASP A 19 9.99 -1.81 0.26
C ASP A 19 11.07 -0.76 -0.01
N SER A 20 10.80 0.17 -0.94
CA SER A 20 11.71 1.29 -1.24
C SER A 20 11.99 2.16 0.00
N TYR A 21 10.97 2.47 0.79
CA TYR A 21 11.15 3.22 2.05
C TYR A 21 11.94 2.42 3.09
N SER A 22 11.74 1.11 3.18
CA SER A 22 12.51 0.24 4.07
C SER A 22 13.99 0.18 3.68
N MET A 23 14.28 0.10 2.37
CA MET A 23 15.64 0.12 1.84
C MET A 23 16.35 1.45 2.07
N MET A 24 15.63 2.58 2.03
CA MET A 24 16.21 3.89 2.33
C MET A 24 16.39 4.13 3.83
N GLU A 25 15.49 3.60 4.67
CA GLU A 25 15.55 3.73 6.12
C GLU A 25 16.75 3.00 6.73
N GLN A 26 17.09 1.80 6.22
CA GLN A 26 18.17 0.96 6.75
C GLN A 26 19.53 1.67 6.85
N PRO A 27 20.08 2.26 5.77
CA PRO A 27 21.37 2.94 5.81
C PRO A 27 21.30 4.37 6.36
N THR A 28 20.11 4.90 6.66
CA THR A 28 19.95 6.29 7.12
C THR A 28 20.35 6.41 8.59
N GLU A 29 21.40 7.21 8.85
CA GLU A 29 21.89 7.51 10.19
C GLU A 29 21.25 8.76 10.79
N GLU A 30 20.87 9.71 9.95
CA GLU A 30 20.25 10.97 10.37
C GLU A 30 18.87 10.69 11.01
N PRO A 31 18.65 10.99 12.30
CA PRO A 31 17.45 10.58 13.02
C PRO A 31 16.14 11.09 12.42
N GLN A 32 16.11 12.33 11.92
CA GLN A 32 14.91 12.95 11.36
C GLN A 32 14.47 12.26 10.07
N ALA A 33 15.40 11.98 9.15
CA ALA A 33 15.16 11.26 7.92
C ALA A 33 14.74 9.81 8.21
N LYS A 34 15.37 9.15 9.19
CA LYS A 34 14.98 7.80 9.61
C LYS A 34 13.55 7.78 10.15
N GLN A 35 13.18 8.76 10.97
CA GLN A 35 11.81 8.92 11.47
C GLN A 35 10.82 9.19 10.32
N MET A 36 11.22 9.98 9.33
CA MET A 36 10.40 10.25 8.15
C MET A 36 10.13 8.97 7.34
N PHE A 37 11.15 8.15 7.04
CA PHE A 37 10.94 6.85 6.38
C PHE A 37 10.02 5.93 7.18
N ASN A 38 10.15 5.91 8.50
CA ASN A 38 9.24 5.15 9.37
C ASN A 38 7.80 5.66 9.30
N GLY A 39 7.59 6.98 9.28
CA GLY A 39 6.27 7.58 9.06
C GLY A 39 5.67 7.20 7.72
N MET A 40 6.45 7.31 6.64
CA MET A 40 6.01 6.93 5.29
C MET A 40 5.63 5.44 5.19
N LYS A 41 6.39 4.54 5.84
CA LYS A 41 6.01 3.11 5.93
C LYS A 41 4.68 2.93 6.64
N SER A 42 4.48 3.58 7.79
CA SER A 42 3.21 3.53 8.55
C SER A 42 2.02 4.00 7.70
N ASP A 43 2.19 5.06 6.93
CA ASP A 43 1.14 5.57 6.04
C ASP A 43 0.82 4.59 4.92
N ILE A 44 1.83 3.98 4.31
CA ILE A 44 1.62 2.95 3.30
C ILE A 44 0.92 1.71 3.85
N TYR A 45 1.18 1.29 5.10
CA TYR A 45 0.40 0.22 5.72
C TYR A 45 -1.09 0.57 5.79
N ARG A 46 -1.45 1.81 6.14
CA ARG A 46 -2.85 2.27 6.14
C ARG A 46 -3.44 2.26 4.74
N HIS A 47 -2.68 2.68 3.72
CA HIS A 47 -3.13 2.61 2.32
C HIS A 47 -3.39 1.17 1.88
N LEU A 48 -2.44 0.25 2.14
CA LEU A 48 -2.55 -1.15 1.78
C LEU A 48 -3.77 -1.80 2.44
N GLN A 49 -4.02 -1.52 3.72
CA GLN A 49 -5.19 -2.03 4.41
C GLN A 49 -6.48 -1.57 3.73
N PHE A 50 -6.65 -0.27 3.50
CA PHE A 50 -7.83 0.27 2.83
C PHE A 50 -8.04 -0.32 1.42
N LEU A 51 -6.98 -0.41 0.62
CA LEU A 51 -7.05 -0.92 -0.75
C LEU A 51 -7.41 -2.41 -0.77
N ASN A 52 -6.83 -3.22 0.12
CA ASN A 52 -7.15 -4.64 0.24
C ASN A 52 -8.58 -4.87 0.76
N ASP A 53 -9.04 -4.08 1.71
CA ASP A 53 -10.43 -4.12 2.20
C ASP A 53 -11.40 -3.79 1.07
N ARG A 54 -11.08 -2.75 0.28
CA ARG A 54 -11.90 -2.37 -0.88
C ARG A 54 -11.92 -3.44 -1.96
N LEU A 55 -10.77 -4.03 -2.28
CA LEU A 55 -10.68 -5.14 -3.24
C LEU A 55 -11.50 -6.34 -2.76
N SER A 56 -11.40 -6.69 -1.47
CA SER A 56 -12.16 -7.77 -0.84
C SER A 56 -13.66 -7.51 -0.91
N TYR A 57 -14.11 -6.29 -0.60
CA TYR A 57 -15.51 -5.88 -0.74
C TYR A 57 -16.00 -6.05 -2.18
N LEU A 58 -15.23 -5.63 -3.18
CA LEU A 58 -15.63 -5.78 -4.58
C LEU A 58 -15.66 -7.25 -5.02
N ASN A 59 -14.73 -8.08 -4.54
CA ASN A 59 -14.73 -9.51 -4.86
C ASN A 59 -15.93 -10.24 -4.24
N GLN A 60 -16.32 -9.87 -3.01
CA GLN A 60 -17.48 -10.45 -2.32
C GLN A 60 -18.81 -9.97 -2.92
N ASN A 61 -18.92 -8.68 -3.28
CA ASN A 61 -20.15 -8.10 -3.81
C ASN A 61 -20.27 -8.17 -5.33
N ASN A 62 -19.24 -8.62 -6.05
CA ASN A 62 -19.36 -8.90 -7.49
C ASN A 62 -20.34 -10.04 -7.80
N GLN A 63 -20.64 -10.92 -6.84
CA GLN A 63 -21.67 -11.96 -6.98
C GLN A 63 -23.10 -11.43 -6.89
N LEU A 64 -23.30 -10.17 -6.46
CA LEU A 64 -24.62 -9.53 -6.39
C LEU A 64 -24.97 -8.75 -7.67
N ASN A 65 -24.09 -8.77 -8.67
CA ASN A 65 -24.26 -8.13 -9.98
C ASN A 65 -24.41 -9.15 -11.13
N GLU A 66 -24.69 -10.43 -10.83
CA GLU A 66 -25.12 -11.42 -11.83
C GLU A 66 -26.64 -11.48 -11.97
#